data_AF-A0A2W6BZA4-F1
#
_entry.id   AF-A0A2W6BZA4-F1
#
_cell.length_a   1.000
_cell.length_b   1.000
_cell.length_c   1.000
_cell.angle_alpha   90.00
_cell.angle_beta   90.00
_cell.angle_gamma   90.00
#
_symmetry.space_group_name_H-M   'P 1'
#
loop_
_entity.id
_entity.type
_entity.pdbx_description
1 polymer ?
#
loop_
_entity_poly.entity_id
_entity_poly.type
_entity_poly.pdbx_seq_one_letter_code
_entity_poly.pdbx_strand_id
1 'polypeptide(L)'
;ADLARFNRAARGLLRGDDEGPSLGDWLEQQRFSRPFIERLIVPQASAVWSADPHQMWTFPARFLAEFFDNHGMLSLRGRPRWRTVRGGSARYVEALEGEFRGRLALRTPIQTVTRGSDHVLVKPRGGDAERFDEVVLATHSDHALALLGDASDREHEILGAIPYQANEAVLHTDVRMLPRRRRAWASWNYHLMQPPGLQTTVTYHMNKLQSLRAEREFCVTLNRTSEIDPA
;
A
#
# COMPACT_ATOMS: atom_id res chain seq x y z
N ALA A 1 -19.86 -13.41 16.27
CA ALA A 1 -19.89 -12.60 17.50
C ALA A 1 -18.75 -11.58 17.51
N ASP A 2 -17.49 -12.02 17.33
CA ASP A 2 -16.31 -11.16 17.43
C ASP A 2 -16.29 -9.97 16.47
N LEU A 3 -16.67 -10.12 15.19
CA LEU A 3 -16.70 -9.00 14.23
C LEU A 3 -17.57 -7.82 14.71
N ALA A 4 -18.77 -8.11 15.20
CA ALA A 4 -19.66 -7.06 15.70
C ALA A 4 -19.12 -6.41 16.98
N ARG A 5 -18.41 -7.17 17.83
CA ARG A 5 -17.75 -6.65 19.03
C ARG A 5 -16.55 -5.78 18.63
N PHE A 6 -15.71 -6.24 17.71
CA PHE A 6 -14.58 -5.50 17.15
C PHE A 6 -15.03 -4.16 16.58
N ASN A 7 -16.06 -4.15 15.72
CA ASN A 7 -16.55 -2.90 15.12
C ASN A 7 -17.06 -1.87 16.14
N ARG A 8 -17.56 -2.31 17.31
CA ARG A 8 -17.95 -1.41 18.40
C ARG A 8 -16.73 -0.95 19.21
N ALA A 9 -15.85 -1.88 19.57
CA ALA A 9 -14.66 -1.59 20.35
C ALA A 9 -13.69 -0.67 19.60
N ALA A 10 -13.49 -0.90 18.30
CA ALA A 10 -12.65 -0.06 17.42
C ALA A 10 -13.17 1.38 17.38
N ARG A 11 -14.49 1.61 17.32
CA ARG A 11 -15.06 2.96 17.44
C ARG A 11 -14.86 3.59 18.81
N GLY A 12 -14.68 2.77 19.85
CA GLY A 12 -14.30 3.24 21.18
C GLY A 12 -12.91 3.85 21.19
N LEU A 13 -11.96 3.27 20.44
CA LEU A 13 -10.59 3.81 20.30
C LEU A 13 -10.58 5.23 19.71
N LEU A 14 -11.55 5.56 18.87
CA LEU A 14 -11.66 6.85 18.19
C LEU A 14 -12.15 8.00 19.09
N ARG A 15 -12.56 7.73 20.32
CA ARG A 15 -13.12 8.75 21.24
C ARG A 15 -12.06 9.47 22.08
N GLY A 16 -10.85 8.91 22.21
CA GLY A 16 -9.72 9.57 22.88
C GLY A 16 -8.86 10.37 21.89
N ASP A 17 -7.76 10.93 22.36
CA ASP A 17 -6.75 11.61 21.52
C ASP A 17 -5.37 10.92 21.58
N ASP A 18 -5.23 9.85 22.37
CA ASP A 18 -4.00 9.04 22.48
C ASP A 18 -3.85 8.13 21.25
N GLU A 19 -2.61 7.89 20.78
CA GLU A 19 -2.28 6.92 19.72
C GLU A 19 -2.79 5.50 20.02
N GLY A 20 -2.99 5.20 21.31
CA GLY A 20 -3.55 3.96 21.80
C GLY A 20 -2.53 2.82 21.83
N PRO A 21 -2.94 1.65 22.35
CA PRO A 21 -2.08 0.48 22.42
C PRO A 21 -1.69 -0.04 21.03
N SER A 22 -0.71 -0.95 21.01
CA SER A 22 -0.48 -1.80 19.84
C SER A 22 -1.74 -2.63 19.54
N LEU A 23 -1.92 -2.99 18.27
CA LEU A 23 -3.05 -3.81 17.84
C LEU A 23 -3.04 -5.18 18.54
N GLY A 24 -1.86 -5.77 18.75
CA GLY A 24 -1.69 -7.01 19.50
C GLY A 24 -2.23 -6.89 20.93
N ASP A 25 -1.71 -5.93 21.70
CA ASP A 25 -2.11 -5.72 23.09
C ASP A 25 -3.61 -5.43 23.19
N TRP A 26 -4.12 -4.60 22.30
CA TRP A 26 -5.54 -4.26 22.28
C TRP A 26 -6.43 -5.48 21.99
N LEU A 27 -6.05 -6.31 21.01
CA LEU A 27 -6.82 -7.49 20.65
C LEU A 27 -6.87 -8.51 21.80
N GLU A 28 -5.75 -8.66 22.51
CA GLU A 28 -5.63 -9.54 23.68
C GLU A 28 -6.43 -9.02 24.88
N GLN A 29 -6.32 -7.73 25.20
CA GLN A 29 -7.09 -7.08 26.26
C GLN A 29 -8.60 -7.20 26.04
N GLN A 30 -9.06 -7.07 24.79
CA GLN A 30 -10.46 -7.24 24.39
C GLN A 30 -10.89 -8.71 24.26
N ARG A 31 -9.97 -9.66 24.48
CA ARG A 31 -10.18 -11.11 24.46
C ARG A 31 -10.83 -11.59 23.16
N PHE A 32 -10.35 -11.10 22.02
CA PHE A 32 -10.77 -11.64 20.72
C PHE A 32 -10.26 -13.06 20.51
N SER A 33 -11.04 -13.90 19.83
CA SER A 33 -10.62 -15.28 19.58
C SER A 33 -9.47 -15.33 18.58
N ARG A 34 -8.51 -16.25 18.78
CA ARG A 34 -7.40 -16.44 17.84
C ARG A 34 -7.85 -16.67 16.39
N PRO A 35 -8.87 -17.51 16.10
CA PRO A 35 -9.36 -17.66 14.72
C PRO A 35 -9.87 -16.35 14.11
N PHE A 36 -10.48 -15.47 14.90
CA PHE A 36 -10.92 -14.15 14.42
C PHE A 36 -9.72 -13.24 14.09
N ILE A 37 -8.71 -13.23 14.96
CA ILE A 37 -7.49 -12.44 14.77
C ILE A 37 -6.74 -12.94 13.52
N GLU A 38 -6.41 -14.23 13.49
CA GLU A 38 -5.52 -14.84 12.51
C GLU A 38 -6.15 -15.03 11.12
N ARG A 39 -7.49 -15.14 11.03
CA ARG A 39 -8.17 -15.41 9.75
C ARG A 39 -8.97 -14.24 9.20
N LEU A 40 -9.16 -13.17 10.00
CA LEU A 40 -9.88 -11.99 9.57
C LEU A 40 -9.08 -10.71 9.79
N ILE A 41 -8.73 -10.37 11.03
CA ILE A 41 -8.14 -9.05 11.32
C ILE A 41 -6.74 -8.90 10.74
N VAL A 42 -5.82 -9.80 11.07
CA VAL A 42 -4.43 -9.73 10.61
C VAL A 42 -4.35 -9.80 9.08
N PRO A 43 -4.99 -10.78 8.39
CA PRO A 43 -4.95 -10.85 6.93
C PRO A 43 -5.60 -9.64 6.24
N GLN A 44 -6.67 -9.09 6.82
CA GLN A 44 -7.33 -7.91 6.27
C GLN A 44 -6.46 -6.67 6.41
N ALA A 45 -5.88 -6.44 7.59
CA ALA A 45 -5.00 -5.31 7.84
C ALA A 45 -3.74 -5.42 6.97
N SER A 46 -3.08 -6.57 6.98
CA SER A 46 -1.85 -6.77 6.21
C SER A 46 -2.07 -6.62 4.69
N ALA A 47 -3.25 -7.00 4.19
CA ALA A 47 -3.63 -6.81 2.78
C ALA A 47 -3.86 -5.35 2.39
N VAL A 48 -4.27 -4.49 3.32
CA VAL A 48 -4.43 -3.04 3.05
C VAL A 48 -3.08 -2.38 2.78
N TRP A 49 -2.07 -2.69 3.59
CA TRP A 49 -0.75 -2.09 3.47
C TRP A 49 0.27 -2.93 2.70
N SER A 50 -0.13 -4.11 2.18
CA SER A 50 0.79 -5.09 1.58
C SER A 50 2.02 -5.36 2.46
N ALA A 51 1.78 -5.41 3.77
CA ALA A 51 2.81 -5.48 4.80
C ALA A 51 2.95 -6.90 5.35
N ASP A 52 4.02 -7.15 6.11
CA ASP A 52 4.20 -8.38 6.87
C ASP A 52 3.05 -8.57 7.88
N PRO A 53 2.31 -9.70 7.84
CA PRO A 53 1.30 -10.02 8.85
C PRO A 53 1.81 -9.97 10.30
N HIS A 54 3.10 -10.26 10.55
CA HIS A 54 3.69 -10.17 11.89
C HIS A 54 3.81 -8.73 12.38
N GLN A 55 4.09 -7.77 11.50
CA GLN A 55 4.15 -6.34 11.86
C GLN A 55 2.79 -5.79 12.30
N MET A 56 1.68 -6.46 11.96
CA MET A 56 0.37 -6.05 12.42
C MET A 56 0.22 -6.13 13.94
N TRP A 57 1.03 -6.92 14.65
CA TRP A 57 0.97 -6.99 16.11
C TRP A 57 1.44 -5.71 16.80
N THR A 58 2.43 -5.02 16.23
CA THR A 58 2.95 -3.75 16.77
C THR A 58 2.30 -2.51 16.16
N PHE A 59 1.40 -2.71 15.19
CA PHE A 59 0.72 -1.62 14.49
C PHE A 59 -0.21 -0.83 15.43
N PRO A 60 -0.32 0.52 15.33
CA PRO A 60 -1.18 1.28 16.24
C PRO A 60 -2.67 0.92 16.07
N ALA A 61 -3.32 0.49 17.16
CA ALA A 61 -4.70 0.01 17.10
C ALA A 61 -5.68 1.12 16.68
N ARG A 62 -5.43 2.36 17.15
CA ARG A 62 -6.25 3.52 16.79
C ARG A 62 -6.13 3.82 15.30
N PHE A 63 -4.92 3.85 14.75
CA PHE A 63 -4.71 4.14 13.34
C PHE A 63 -5.42 3.11 12.44
N LEU A 64 -5.39 1.81 12.81
CA LEU A 64 -6.20 0.79 12.14
C LEU A 64 -7.70 1.12 12.23
N ALA A 65 -8.19 1.49 13.40
CA ALA A 65 -9.60 1.81 13.62
C ALA A 65 -10.04 3.03 12.80
N GLU A 66 -9.21 4.08 12.74
CA GLU A 66 -9.45 5.30 11.95
C GLU A 66 -9.54 4.95 10.46
N PHE A 67 -8.57 4.18 9.96
CA PHE A 67 -8.60 3.70 8.58
C PHE A 67 -9.89 2.93 8.32
N PHE A 68 -10.23 1.96 9.17
CA PHE A 68 -11.40 1.12 8.96
C PHE A 68 -12.71 1.92 9.02
N ASP A 69 -12.80 2.96 9.85
CA ASP A 69 -14.00 3.80 9.94
C ASP A 69 -14.13 4.71 8.71
N ASN A 70 -13.05 5.40 8.34
CA ASN A 70 -12.97 6.25 7.14
C ASN A 70 -13.32 5.48 5.84
N HIS A 71 -13.01 4.18 5.82
CA HIS A 71 -13.22 3.30 4.67
C HIS A 71 -14.54 2.51 4.73
N GLY A 72 -15.37 2.74 5.76
CA GLY A 72 -16.64 2.04 5.98
C GLY A 72 -16.48 0.53 6.21
N MET A 73 -15.31 0.10 6.68
CA MET A 73 -14.99 -1.29 7.00
C MET A 73 -15.53 -1.72 8.37
N LEU A 74 -15.80 -0.76 9.28
CA LEU A 74 -16.49 -1.01 10.55
C LEU A 74 -18.02 -1.12 10.42
N SER A 75 -18.57 -1.02 9.22
CA SER A 75 -20.02 -1.02 8.94
C SER A 75 -20.48 -2.34 8.32
N LEU A 76 -21.51 -2.95 8.91
CA LEU A 76 -22.11 -4.20 8.39
C LEU A 76 -23.11 -3.97 7.25
N ARG A 77 -23.69 -2.77 7.17
CA ARG A 77 -24.66 -2.33 6.16
C ARG A 77 -24.26 -0.94 5.66
N GLY A 78 -24.78 -0.54 4.50
CA GLY A 78 -24.55 0.82 3.96
C GLY A 78 -23.08 1.12 3.67
N ARG A 79 -22.27 0.09 3.36
CA ARG A 79 -20.84 0.27 3.06
C ARG A 79 -20.70 1.16 1.83
N PRO A 80 -19.70 2.07 1.81
CA PRO A 80 -19.46 2.93 0.67
C PRO A 80 -19.21 2.12 -0.59
N ARG A 81 -19.72 2.60 -1.72
CA ARG A 81 -19.43 2.02 -3.03
C ARG A 81 -18.10 2.58 -3.52
N TRP A 82 -17.05 1.78 -3.38
CA TRP A 82 -15.74 2.04 -3.95
C TRP A 82 -15.84 2.23 -5.46
N ARG A 83 -15.19 3.27 -5.99
CA ARG A 83 -15.18 3.62 -7.41
C ARG A 83 -13.74 3.55 -7.93
N THR A 84 -13.60 3.20 -9.20
CA THR A 84 -12.33 3.31 -9.94
C THR A 84 -12.48 4.32 -11.07
N VAL A 85 -11.36 4.88 -11.52
CA VAL A 85 -11.31 5.70 -12.73
C VAL A 85 -11.52 4.80 -13.94
N ARG A 86 -12.49 5.13 -14.80
CA ARG A 86 -12.71 4.39 -16.04
C ARG A 86 -11.47 4.55 -16.93
N GLY A 87 -10.91 3.42 -17.39
CA GLY A 87 -9.65 3.42 -18.14
C GLY A 87 -8.40 3.36 -17.25
N GLY A 88 -8.55 3.22 -15.93
CA GLY A 88 -7.46 3.07 -14.98
C GLY A 88 -6.81 4.38 -14.55
N SER A 89 -5.83 4.27 -13.65
CA SER A 89 -5.09 5.40 -13.08
C SER A 89 -4.32 6.22 -14.11
N ALA A 90 -3.89 5.59 -15.21
CA ALA A 90 -3.20 6.27 -16.31
C ALA A 90 -3.99 7.49 -16.84
N ARG A 91 -5.33 7.49 -16.75
CA ARG A 91 -6.16 8.60 -17.22
C ARG A 91 -5.92 9.90 -16.45
N TYR A 92 -5.76 9.84 -15.12
CA TYR A 92 -5.49 11.07 -14.36
C TYR A 92 -4.02 11.49 -14.51
N VAL A 93 -3.11 10.53 -14.71
CA VAL A 93 -1.70 10.84 -15.00
C VAL A 93 -1.60 11.58 -16.34
N GLU A 94 -2.23 11.07 -17.39
CA GLU A 94 -2.28 11.71 -18.72
C GLU A 94 -2.89 13.12 -18.67
N ALA A 95 -3.94 13.31 -17.85
CA ALA A 95 -4.54 14.62 -17.65
C ALA A 95 -3.55 15.61 -17.01
N LEU A 96 -2.82 15.18 -15.98
CA LEU A 96 -1.78 16.00 -15.34
C LEU A 96 -0.61 16.26 -16.27
N GLU A 97 -0.12 15.24 -16.99
CA GLU A 97 0.96 15.36 -17.97
C GLU A 97 0.66 16.42 -19.04
N GLY A 98 -0.61 16.56 -19.42
CA GLY A 98 -1.09 17.61 -20.31
C GLY A 98 -0.66 19.02 -19.90
N GLU A 99 -0.68 19.32 -18.59
CA GLU A 99 -0.30 20.62 -18.03
C GLU A 99 1.22 20.83 -17.96
N PHE A 100 1.99 19.73 -17.95
CA PHE A 100 3.46 19.74 -17.87
C PHE A 100 4.16 19.47 -19.22
N ARG A 101 3.41 19.43 -20.33
CA ARG A 101 3.97 19.16 -21.67
C ARG A 101 5.15 20.09 -21.98
N GLY A 102 6.25 19.50 -22.46
CA GLY A 102 7.50 20.19 -22.75
C GLY A 102 8.42 20.44 -21.54
N ARG A 103 7.96 20.16 -20.30
CA ARG A 103 8.74 20.28 -19.06
C ARG A 103 9.07 18.92 -18.42
N LEU A 104 8.56 17.83 -18.99
CA LEU A 104 8.78 16.47 -18.49
C LEU A 104 10.03 15.85 -19.11
N ALA A 105 10.98 15.46 -18.25
CA ALA A 105 12.16 14.68 -18.63
C ALA A 105 11.95 13.20 -18.24
N LEU A 106 11.40 12.40 -19.16
CA LEU A 106 11.21 10.96 -18.95
C LEU A 106 12.51 10.20 -19.18
N ARG A 107 12.70 9.07 -18.46
CA ARG A 107 13.92 8.24 -18.52
C ARG A 107 15.19 9.02 -18.15
N THR A 108 15.05 10.05 -17.33
CA THR A 108 16.14 10.89 -16.83
C THR A 108 16.30 10.66 -15.33
N PRO A 109 16.85 9.50 -14.90
CA PRO A 109 17.03 9.25 -13.47
C PRO A 109 18.05 10.24 -12.91
N ILE A 110 17.67 10.93 -11.83
CA ILE A 110 18.57 11.83 -11.11
C ILE A 110 19.62 10.99 -10.38
N GLN A 111 20.88 11.41 -10.46
CA GLN A 111 22.02 10.80 -9.80
C GLN A 111 22.31 11.50 -8.47
N THR A 112 22.38 12.84 -8.48
CA THR A 112 22.64 13.63 -7.27
C THR A 112 21.90 14.96 -7.29
N VAL A 113 21.56 15.45 -6.10
CA VAL A 113 21.07 16.79 -5.80
C VAL A 113 22.01 17.40 -4.78
N THR A 114 22.52 18.61 -5.03
CA THR A 114 23.50 19.27 -4.14
C THR A 114 23.13 20.73 -3.98
N ARG A 115 23.04 21.21 -2.73
CA ARG A 115 22.71 22.60 -2.45
C ARG A 115 23.97 23.45 -2.50
N GLY A 116 23.87 24.58 -3.19
CA GLY A 116 24.82 25.68 -3.14
C GLY A 116 24.33 26.79 -2.20
N SER A 117 25.06 27.91 -2.16
CA SER A 117 24.69 29.06 -1.33
C SER A 117 23.40 29.78 -1.76
N ASP A 118 23.06 29.70 -3.05
CA ASP A 118 21.98 30.45 -3.70
C ASP A 118 21.23 29.62 -4.75
N HIS A 119 21.43 28.30 -4.77
CA HIS A 119 20.87 27.40 -5.78
C HIS A 119 20.94 25.93 -5.36
N VAL A 120 20.34 25.08 -6.19
CA VAL A 120 20.47 23.63 -6.13
C VAL A 120 20.93 23.11 -7.49
N LEU A 121 21.95 22.26 -7.49
CA LEU A 121 22.40 21.53 -8.66
C LEU A 121 21.72 20.17 -8.70
N VAL A 122 21.04 19.86 -9.79
CA VAL A 122 20.40 18.57 -10.04
C VAL A 122 21.14 17.90 -11.19
N LYS A 123 21.78 16.77 -10.89
CA LYS A 123 22.57 16.02 -11.87
C LYS A 123 21.82 14.76 -12.32
N PRO A 124 21.37 14.68 -13.58
CA PRO A 124 20.88 13.45 -14.15
C PRO A 124 22.02 12.46 -14.41
N ARG A 125 21.71 11.16 -14.43
CA ARG A 125 22.69 10.14 -14.81
C ARG A 125 23.08 10.31 -16.27
N GLY A 126 24.37 10.51 -16.53
CA GLY A 126 24.92 10.60 -17.89
C GLY A 126 24.66 11.94 -18.58
N GLY A 127 24.19 12.95 -17.86
CA GLY A 127 24.07 14.33 -18.33
C GLY A 127 24.80 15.31 -17.42
N ASP A 128 24.82 16.58 -17.85
CA ASP A 128 25.41 17.68 -17.08
C ASP A 128 24.47 18.11 -15.95
N ALA A 129 25.05 18.69 -14.89
CA ALA A 129 24.26 19.23 -13.80
C ALA A 129 23.51 20.50 -14.23
N GLU A 130 22.24 20.57 -13.88
CA GLU A 130 21.36 21.71 -14.14
C GLU A 130 21.12 22.50 -12.85
N ARG A 131 21.05 23.83 -12.95
CA ARG A 131 20.85 24.74 -11.82
C ARG A 131 19.37 25.10 -11.66
N PHE A 132 18.88 25.00 -10.44
CA PHE A 132 17.54 25.41 -10.03
C PHE A 132 17.62 26.30 -8.78
N ASP A 133 16.61 27.13 -8.55
CA ASP A 133 16.51 27.91 -7.30
C ASP A 133 16.05 27.02 -6.14
N GLU A 134 15.10 26.13 -6.42
CA GLU A 134 14.45 25.24 -5.44
C GLU A 134 14.22 23.85 -6.05
N VAL A 135 14.20 22.82 -5.19
CA VAL A 135 13.94 21.44 -5.60
C VAL A 135 12.94 20.78 -4.65
N VAL A 136 11.94 20.12 -5.22
CA VAL A 136 10.98 19.29 -4.48
C VAL A 136 11.27 17.82 -4.77
N LEU A 137 11.66 17.06 -3.75
CA LEU A 137 11.84 15.61 -3.84
C LEU A 137 10.50 14.91 -3.59
N ALA A 138 9.88 14.43 -4.67
CA ALA A 138 8.64 13.64 -4.64
C ALA A 138 8.92 12.12 -4.76
N THR A 139 9.97 11.64 -4.10
CA THR A 139 10.40 10.23 -4.09
C THR A 139 10.22 9.62 -2.70
N HIS A 140 10.42 8.30 -2.59
CA HIS A 140 10.61 7.66 -1.28
C HIS A 140 11.79 8.28 -0.51
N SER A 141 11.77 8.18 0.81
CA SER A 141 12.75 8.81 1.70
C SER A 141 14.17 8.24 1.53
N ASP A 142 14.30 6.94 1.30
CA ASP A 142 15.57 6.26 1.03
C ASP A 142 16.18 6.72 -0.30
N HIS A 143 15.35 6.86 -1.34
CA HIS A 143 15.76 7.46 -2.61
C HIS A 143 16.13 8.93 -2.43
N ALA A 144 15.32 9.72 -1.72
CA ALA A 144 15.62 11.13 -1.46
C ALA A 144 16.98 11.27 -0.76
N LEU A 145 17.24 10.47 0.27
CA LEU A 145 18.50 10.46 0.98
C LEU A 145 19.68 10.05 0.07
N ALA A 146 19.50 9.04 -0.77
CA ALA A 146 20.52 8.60 -1.72
C ALA A 146 20.82 9.63 -2.82
N LEU A 147 19.86 10.49 -3.15
CA LEU A 147 20.04 11.58 -4.11
C LEU A 147 20.80 12.77 -3.50
N LEU A 148 20.66 13.04 -2.20
CA LEU A 148 21.30 14.19 -1.55
C LEU A 148 22.81 13.97 -1.43
N GLY A 149 23.59 14.71 -2.23
CA GLY A 149 25.05 14.66 -2.21
C GLY A 149 25.69 15.39 -1.01
N ASP A 150 24.90 16.18 -0.29
CA ASP A 150 25.29 17.02 0.84
C ASP A 150 24.34 16.81 2.04
N ALA A 151 23.77 15.60 2.16
CA ALA A 151 22.85 15.27 3.26
C ALA A 151 23.50 15.55 4.62
N SER A 152 22.78 16.28 5.47
CA SER A 152 23.16 16.53 6.85
C SER A 152 22.88 15.31 7.74
N ASP A 153 23.49 15.27 8.92
CA ASP A 153 23.25 14.20 9.91
C ASP A 153 21.76 14.08 10.26
N ARG A 154 21.05 15.21 10.34
CA ARG A 154 19.62 15.22 10.64
C ARG A 154 18.78 14.66 9.49
N GLU A 155 19.18 14.88 8.25
CA GLU A 155 18.52 14.30 7.08
C GLU A 155 18.76 12.80 7.00
N HIS A 156 19.97 12.33 7.31
CA HIS A 156 20.26 10.91 7.45
C HIS A 156 19.38 10.26 8.53
N GLU A 157 19.28 10.88 9.70
CA GLU A 157 18.46 10.38 10.81
C GLU A 157 16.98 10.28 10.41
N ILE A 158 16.41 11.34 9.82
CA ILE A 158 14.98 11.39 9.51
C ILE A 158 14.64 10.50 8.31
N LEU A 159 15.34 10.67 7.18
CA LEU A 159 14.99 9.99 5.93
C LEU A 159 15.34 8.50 5.97
N GLY A 160 16.38 8.14 6.72
CA GLY A 160 16.82 6.76 6.92
C GLY A 160 15.98 5.97 7.94
N ALA A 161 15.13 6.62 8.73
CA ALA A 161 14.31 5.97 9.74
C ALA A 161 13.09 5.20 9.18
N ILE A 162 12.80 5.32 7.89
CA ILE A 162 11.63 4.72 7.26
C ILE A 162 12.06 3.47 6.46
N PRO A 163 11.76 2.25 6.93
CA PRO A 163 12.08 1.02 6.21
C PRO A 163 11.08 0.75 5.09
N TYR A 164 11.54 0.06 4.05
CA TYR A 164 10.72 -0.37 2.91
C TYR A 164 10.75 -1.89 2.76
N GLN A 165 9.64 -2.46 2.29
CA GLN A 165 9.54 -3.87 1.93
C GLN A 165 9.28 -3.99 0.42
N ALA A 166 10.13 -4.76 -0.25
CA ALA A 166 9.88 -5.12 -1.65
C ALA A 166 8.62 -6.00 -1.73
N ASN A 167 7.74 -5.69 -2.67
CA ASN A 167 6.57 -6.49 -3.00
C ASN A 167 6.54 -6.73 -4.51
N GLU A 168 6.26 -7.95 -4.92
CA GLU A 168 6.14 -8.31 -6.33
C GLU A 168 4.66 -8.33 -6.73
N ALA A 169 4.33 -7.71 -7.86
CA ALA A 169 2.98 -7.73 -8.43
C ALA A 169 3.02 -8.30 -9.85
N VAL A 170 2.30 -9.41 -10.06
CA VAL A 170 2.27 -10.09 -11.37
C VAL A 170 0.86 -10.03 -11.94
N LEU A 171 0.75 -9.54 -13.18
CA LEU A 171 -0.47 -9.63 -13.99
C LEU A 171 -0.51 -10.97 -14.71
N HIS A 172 -1.60 -11.72 -14.56
CA HIS A 172 -1.77 -13.05 -15.15
C HIS A 172 -3.26 -13.37 -15.39
N THR A 173 -3.53 -14.52 -16.01
CA THR A 173 -4.91 -15.03 -16.25
C THR A 173 -5.25 -16.32 -15.50
N ASP A 174 -4.33 -16.83 -14.67
CA ASP A 174 -4.57 -18.02 -13.84
C ASP A 174 -5.65 -17.79 -12.76
N VAL A 175 -6.86 -18.26 -13.03
CA VAL A 175 -8.01 -18.18 -12.11
C VAL A 175 -7.90 -19.09 -10.89
N ARG A 176 -6.92 -20.00 -10.83
CA ARG A 176 -6.68 -20.83 -9.62
C ARG A 176 -6.21 -20.00 -8.43
N MET A 177 -5.70 -18.79 -8.68
CA MET A 177 -5.38 -17.79 -7.65
C MET A 177 -6.61 -17.10 -7.05
N LEU A 178 -7.81 -17.27 -7.63
CA LEU A 178 -9.05 -16.79 -7.06
C LEU A 178 -9.71 -17.85 -6.18
N PRO A 179 -10.66 -17.47 -5.30
CA PRO A 179 -11.37 -18.44 -4.48
C PRO A 179 -12.03 -19.55 -5.32
N ARG A 180 -11.91 -20.81 -4.88
CA ARG A 180 -12.53 -21.98 -5.57
C ARG A 180 -14.02 -21.78 -5.86
N ARG A 181 -14.73 -21.06 -4.99
CA ARG A 181 -16.15 -20.74 -5.17
C ARG A 181 -16.26 -19.40 -5.90
N ARG A 182 -16.72 -19.42 -7.16
CA ARG A 182 -16.94 -18.20 -7.97
C ARG A 182 -17.79 -17.12 -7.29
N ARG A 183 -18.78 -17.53 -6.49
CA ARG A 183 -19.61 -16.58 -5.70
C ARG A 183 -18.82 -15.76 -4.67
N ALA A 184 -17.63 -16.23 -4.29
CA ALA A 184 -16.75 -15.55 -3.34
C ALA A 184 -15.72 -14.65 -4.02
N TRP A 185 -15.70 -14.57 -5.36
CA TRP A 185 -14.78 -13.69 -6.08
C TRP A 185 -15.06 -12.23 -5.74
N ALA A 186 -14.11 -11.63 -5.04
CA ALA A 186 -14.09 -10.23 -4.68
C ALA A 186 -13.08 -9.49 -5.53
N SER A 187 -13.13 -8.15 -5.52
CA SER A 187 -12.09 -7.37 -6.17
C SER A 187 -10.72 -7.63 -5.55
N TRP A 188 -10.68 -7.97 -4.26
CA TRP A 188 -9.49 -8.24 -3.46
C TRP A 188 -9.69 -9.60 -2.75
N ASN A 189 -8.78 -10.54 -2.94
CA ASN A 189 -8.87 -11.89 -2.36
C ASN A 189 -7.54 -12.22 -1.66
N TYR A 190 -7.49 -12.12 -0.34
CA TYR A 190 -6.29 -12.45 0.43
C TYR A 190 -6.14 -13.97 0.57
N HIS A 191 -4.89 -14.44 0.60
CA HIS A 191 -4.56 -15.84 0.80
C HIS A 191 -4.13 -16.09 2.25
N LEU A 192 -4.71 -17.10 2.87
CA LEU A 192 -4.30 -17.56 4.20
C LEU A 192 -3.24 -18.65 4.03
N MET A 193 -1.97 -18.27 4.17
CA MET A 193 -0.84 -19.21 4.09
C MET A 193 -0.64 -19.92 5.43
N GLN A 194 -0.22 -21.18 5.40
CA GLN A 194 0.15 -21.96 6.59
C GLN A 194 1.50 -22.65 6.37
N PRO A 195 2.58 -22.21 7.06
CA PRO A 195 2.65 -21.07 7.98
C PRO A 195 2.42 -19.70 7.26
N PRO A 196 2.08 -18.63 7.98
CA PRO A 196 2.07 -17.27 7.42
C PRO A 196 3.44 -16.92 6.83
N GLY A 197 3.44 -16.31 5.64
CA GLY A 197 4.67 -15.76 5.05
C GLY A 197 5.01 -14.39 5.61
N LEU A 198 6.22 -13.90 5.33
CA LEU A 198 6.70 -12.56 5.70
C LEU A 198 6.11 -11.44 4.83
N GLN A 199 5.36 -11.80 3.79
CA GLN A 199 4.71 -10.89 2.86
C GLN A 199 3.25 -11.28 2.73
N THR A 200 2.37 -10.29 2.64
CA THR A 200 0.97 -10.56 2.37
C THR A 200 0.76 -10.94 0.91
N THR A 201 -0.04 -11.98 0.68
CA THR A 201 -0.49 -12.37 -0.66
C THR A 201 -1.94 -11.96 -0.86
N VAL A 202 -2.19 -11.17 -1.90
CA VAL A 202 -3.52 -10.77 -2.36
C VAL A 202 -3.62 -11.02 -3.86
N THR A 203 -4.73 -11.62 -4.29
CA THR A 203 -5.11 -11.65 -5.70
C THR A 203 -6.25 -10.67 -5.96
N TYR A 204 -5.96 -9.66 -6.78
CA TYR A 204 -6.92 -8.70 -7.28
C TYR A 204 -7.62 -9.28 -8.51
N HIS A 205 -8.95 -9.36 -8.47
CA HIS A 205 -9.75 -9.70 -9.65
C HIS A 205 -9.98 -8.42 -10.47
N MET A 206 -9.16 -8.21 -11.50
CA MET A 206 -9.09 -6.94 -12.22
C MET A 206 -10.36 -6.63 -13.01
N ASN A 207 -11.05 -7.65 -13.52
CA ASN A 207 -12.33 -7.45 -14.21
C ASN A 207 -13.37 -6.80 -13.29
N LYS A 208 -13.42 -7.23 -12.01
CA LYS A 208 -14.32 -6.64 -11.03
C LYS A 208 -13.78 -5.32 -10.47
N LEU A 209 -12.48 -5.22 -10.22
CA LEU A 209 -11.85 -4.02 -9.65
C LEU A 209 -11.88 -2.83 -10.62
N GLN A 210 -11.53 -3.07 -11.88
CA GLN A 210 -11.42 -2.05 -12.94
C GLN A 210 -12.60 -2.06 -13.92
N SER A 211 -13.64 -2.88 -13.68
CA SER A 211 -14.79 -3.02 -14.57
C SER A 211 -14.42 -3.41 -16.01
N LEU A 212 -13.38 -4.25 -16.18
CA LEU A 212 -12.94 -4.70 -17.50
C LEU A 212 -13.97 -5.64 -18.13
N ARG A 213 -14.28 -5.41 -19.39
CA ARG A 213 -15.12 -6.30 -20.21
C ARG A 213 -14.20 -7.10 -21.13
N ALA A 214 -13.97 -8.36 -20.78
CA ALA A 214 -13.11 -9.25 -21.52
C ALA A 214 -13.60 -10.70 -21.38
N GLU A 215 -13.25 -11.55 -22.34
CA GLU A 215 -13.54 -13.00 -22.29
C GLU A 215 -12.67 -13.72 -21.26
N ARG A 216 -11.46 -13.20 -21.01
CA ARG A 216 -10.50 -13.70 -20.03
C ARG A 216 -10.68 -12.97 -18.69
N GLU A 217 -10.36 -13.69 -17.62
CA GLU A 217 -10.27 -13.13 -16.27
C GLU A 217 -8.82 -12.67 -16.03
N PHE A 218 -8.64 -11.38 -15.78
CA PHE A 218 -7.36 -10.80 -15.44
C PHE A 218 -7.21 -10.72 -13.93
N CYS A 219 -6.06 -11.18 -13.45
CA CYS A 219 -5.69 -11.19 -12.05
C CYS A 219 -4.36 -10.45 -11.86
N VAL A 220 -4.25 -9.71 -10.77
CA VAL A 220 -2.93 -9.27 -10.27
C VAL A 220 -2.70 -9.96 -8.94
N THR A 221 -1.64 -10.75 -8.81
CA THR A 221 -1.30 -11.43 -7.55
C THR A 221 -0.02 -10.85 -6.97
N LEU A 222 -0.05 -10.58 -5.66
CA LEU A 222 1.10 -10.12 -4.89
C LEU A 222 1.87 -11.28 -4.27
N ASN A 223 3.20 -11.26 -4.39
CA ASN A 223 4.13 -12.11 -3.64
C ASN A 223 3.85 -13.62 -3.71
N ARG A 224 3.49 -14.13 -4.90
CA ARG A 224 3.20 -15.57 -5.11
C ARG A 224 3.46 -16.04 -6.53
N THR A 225 4.46 -15.47 -7.18
CA THR A 225 4.75 -15.70 -8.61
C THR A 225 5.07 -17.14 -8.95
N SER A 226 5.77 -17.85 -8.06
CA SER A 226 6.16 -19.25 -8.28
C SER A 226 4.99 -20.22 -8.41
N GLU A 227 3.78 -19.85 -7.97
CA GLU A 227 2.59 -20.71 -8.06
C GLU A 227 1.64 -20.31 -9.19
N ILE A 228 1.90 -19.18 -9.86
CA ILE A 228 1.09 -18.71 -11.00
C ILE A 228 1.40 -19.58 -12.21
N ASP A 229 0.38 -20.04 -12.94
CA ASP A 229 0.59 -20.67 -14.25
C ASP A 229 1.29 -19.69 -15.21
N PRO A 230 2.47 -20.02 -15.76
CA PRO A 230 3.09 -19.19 -16.78
C PRO A 230 2.40 -19.33 -18.16
N ALA A 231 1.48 -20.29 -18.34
CA ALA A 231 0.87 -20.64 -19.62
C ALA A 231 -0.66 -20.43 -19.68
#